data_AF-A0A0E9XI13-F1
#
_entry.id   AF-A0A0E9XI13-F1
#
_cell.length_a   1.000
_cell.length_b   1.000
_cell.length_c   1.000
_cell.angle_alpha   90.00
_cell.angle_beta   90.00
_cell.angle_gamma   90.00
#
_symmetry.space_group_name_H-M   'P 1'
#
loop_
_entity.id
_entity.type
_entity.pdbx_description
1 polymer ?
#
loop_
_entity_poly.entity_id
_entity_poly.type
_entity_poly.pdbx_seq_one_letter_code
_entity_poly.pdbx_strand_id
1 'polypeptide(L)'
;MPKSVRDRIIAVLDTLSKKQLIVFKHKLSELKIIGYGLIEKEITVQITQRLVSKFTEARAIARTAEVLRAIGLQDEADSLEQGENDRK
;
A
#
# COMPACT_ATOMS: atom_id res chain seq x y z
N MET A 1 3.25 -19.86 6.46
CA MET A 1 4.36 -18.99 6.00
C MET A 1 4.18 -17.64 6.67
N PRO A 2 5.24 -17.00 7.19
CA PRO A 2 5.08 -15.62 7.68
C PRO A 2 4.58 -14.79 6.49
N LYS A 3 3.41 -14.17 6.61
CA LYS A 3 2.91 -13.25 5.58
C LYS A 3 3.89 -12.10 5.53
N SER A 4 4.79 -12.11 4.55
CA SER A 4 5.81 -11.07 4.40
C SER A 4 5.10 -9.71 4.28
N VAL A 5 5.77 -8.63 4.66
CA VAL A 5 5.17 -7.28 4.54
C VAL A 5 4.68 -7.00 3.11
N ARG A 6 5.36 -7.57 2.12
CA ARG A 6 4.93 -7.56 0.72
C ARG A 6 3.53 -8.16 0.52
N ASP A 7 3.30 -9.38 1.01
CA ASP A 7 2.01 -10.05 0.89
C ASP A 7 0.89 -9.28 1.58
N ARG A 8 1.17 -8.65 2.73
CA ARG A 8 0.18 -7.82 3.43
C ARG A 8 -0.22 -6.58 2.63
N ILE A 9 0.76 -5.86 2.10
CA ILE A 9 0.49 -4.70 1.24
C ILE A 9 -0.25 -5.14 -0.03
N ILE A 10 0.18 -6.23 -0.67
CA ILE A 10 -0.50 -6.75 -1.87
C ILE A 10 -1.94 -7.11 -1.56
N ALA A 11 -2.21 -7.85 -0.47
CA ALA A 11 -3.56 -8.26 -0.11
C ALA A 11 -4.50 -7.05 0.07
N VAL A 12 -4.03 -5.99 0.75
CA VAL A 12 -4.82 -4.76 0.95
C VAL A 12 -4.99 -3.98 -0.35
N LEU A 13 -3.99 -3.94 -1.21
CA LEU A 13 -4.12 -3.25 -2.49
C LEU A 13 -4.95 -4.05 -3.51
N ASP A 14 -5.09 -5.38 -3.34
CA ASP A 14 -5.91 -6.25 -4.20
C ASP A 14 -7.41 -6.12 -3.89
N THR A 15 -7.78 -5.74 -2.65
CA THR A 15 -9.17 -5.40 -2.32
C THR A 15 -9.63 -4.09 -2.96
N LEU A 16 -8.69 -3.26 -3.45
CA LEU A 16 -9.00 -2.00 -4.10
C LEU A 16 -9.61 -2.22 -5.49
N SER A 17 -10.68 -1.49 -5.76
CA SER A 17 -11.21 -1.35 -7.11
C SER A 17 -10.19 -0.64 -8.02
N LYS A 18 -10.24 -0.90 -9.33
CA LYS A 18 -9.37 -0.23 -10.33
C LYS A 18 -9.34 1.30 -10.19
N LYS A 19 -10.50 1.92 -9.89
CA LYS A 19 -10.61 3.35 -9.64
C LYS A 19 -9.85 3.78 -8.38
N GLN A 20 -10.00 3.05 -7.27
CA GLN A 20 -9.27 3.33 -6.03
C GLN A 20 -7.77 3.16 -6.21
N LEU A 21 -7.32 2.16 -6.96
CA LEU A 21 -5.91 1.95 -7.26
C LEU A 21 -5.32 3.11 -8.08
N ILE A 22 -6.07 3.67 -9.03
CA ILE A 22 -5.64 4.88 -9.76
C ILE A 22 -5.49 6.06 -8.79
N VAL A 23 -6.47 6.30 -7.92
CA VAL A 23 -6.41 7.37 -6.92
C VAL A 23 -5.24 7.16 -5.94
N PHE A 24 -5.00 5.92 -5.52
CA PHE A 24 -3.87 5.54 -4.68
C PHE A 24 -2.52 5.89 -5.34
N LYS A 25 -2.35 5.56 -6.63
CA LYS A 25 -1.14 5.94 -7.40
C LYS A 25 -0.97 7.45 -7.50
N HIS A 26 -2.05 8.18 -7.79
CA HIS A 26 -2.00 9.65 -7.79
C HIS A 26 -1.55 10.17 -6.43
N LYS A 27 -2.13 9.64 -5.34
CA LYS A 27 -1.82 10.10 -3.99
C LYS A 27 -0.40 9.78 -3.55
N LEU A 28 0.15 8.63 -3.94
CA LEU A 28 1.58 8.30 -3.78
C LEU A 28 2.49 9.36 -4.41
N SER A 29 2.11 9.88 -5.57
CA SER A 29 2.86 10.94 -6.24
C SER A 29 2.67 12.30 -5.61
N GLU A 30 1.45 12.66 -5.20
CA GLU A 30 1.18 13.91 -4.48
C GLU A 30 1.97 14.01 -3.18
N LEU A 31 2.05 12.90 -2.43
CA LEU A 31 2.82 12.80 -1.19
C LEU A 31 4.34 12.66 -1.42
N LYS A 32 4.81 12.74 -2.67
CA LYS A 32 6.22 12.57 -3.08
C LYS A 32 6.84 11.25 -2.60
N ILE A 33 6.03 10.21 -2.40
CA ILE A 33 6.48 8.88 -1.96
C ILE A 33 7.10 8.16 -3.15
N ILE A 34 6.37 8.08 -4.27
CA ILE A 34 6.84 7.54 -5.55
C ILE A 34 6.26 8.41 -6.67
N GLY A 35 7.08 8.82 -7.63
CA GLY A 35 6.62 9.63 -8.76
C GLY A 35 5.63 8.86 -9.65
N TYR A 36 4.52 9.50 -10.04
CA TYR A 36 3.44 8.88 -10.81
C TYR A 36 3.94 8.18 -12.08
N GLY A 37 4.86 8.80 -12.83
CA GLY A 37 5.41 8.22 -14.06
C GLY A 37 6.12 6.88 -13.88
N LEU A 38 6.51 6.51 -12.65
CA LEU A 38 7.11 5.21 -12.35
C LEU A 38 6.08 4.12 -12.08
N ILE A 39 4.88 4.50 -11.59
CA ILE A 39 3.85 3.59 -11.09
C ILE A 39 2.56 3.60 -11.94
N GLU A 40 2.46 4.50 -12.92
CA GLU A 40 1.28 4.67 -13.78
C GLU A 40 0.83 3.33 -14.38
N LYS A 41 1.76 2.62 -15.03
CA LYS A 41 1.50 1.35 -15.71
C LYS A 41 1.72 0.11 -14.83
N GLU A 42 2.10 0.32 -13.58
CA GLU A 42 2.46 -0.78 -12.69
C GLU A 42 1.24 -1.42 -12.03
N ILE A 43 1.33 -2.72 -11.81
CA ILE A 43 0.33 -3.48 -11.07
C ILE A 43 0.65 -3.49 -9.58
N THR A 44 -0.31 -3.90 -8.76
CA THR A 44 -0.24 -3.97 -7.30
C THR A 44 1.07 -4.57 -6.77
N VAL A 45 1.51 -5.69 -7.34
CA VAL A 45 2.76 -6.38 -6.96
C VAL A 45 3.99 -5.50 -7.22
N GLN A 46 4.04 -4.84 -8.37
CA GLN A 46 5.17 -3.98 -8.75
C GLN A 46 5.23 -2.72 -7.87
N ILE A 47 4.08 -2.09 -7.62
CA ILE A 47 3.98 -0.92 -6.70
C ILE A 47 4.47 -1.31 -5.31
N THR A 48 4.04 -2.48 -4.81
CA THR A 48 4.47 -2.99 -3.51
C THR A 48 5.97 -3.25 -3.48
N GLN A 49 6.51 -3.88 -4.53
CA GLN A 49 7.94 -4.12 -4.64
C GLN A 49 8.75 -2.82 -4.62
N ARG A 50 8.26 -1.74 -5.26
CA ARG A 50 8.91 -0.43 -5.17
C ARG A 50 8.85 0.17 -3.77
N LEU A 51 7.72 0.05 -3.08
CA LEU A 51 7.58 0.56 -1.71
C LEU A 51 8.58 -0.11 -0.76
N VAL A 52 8.68 -1.43 -0.80
CA VAL A 52 9.61 -2.20 0.06
C VAL A 52 11.07 -2.14 -0.41
N SER A 53 11.35 -1.79 -1.66
CA SER A 53 12.72 -1.52 -2.13
C SER A 53 13.17 -0.11 -1.78
N LYS A 54 12.26 0.86 -1.73
CA LYS A 54 12.57 2.26 -1.39
C LYS A 54 12.61 2.50 0.12
N PHE A 55 11.83 1.76 0.89
CA PHE A 55 11.67 1.92 2.32
C PHE A 55 11.89 0.60 3.06
N THR A 56 12.22 0.68 4.36
CA THR A 56 12.16 -0.49 5.24
C THR A 56 10.72 -1.00 5.34
N GLU A 57 10.55 -2.27 5.69
CA GLU A 57 9.23 -2.91 5.77
C GLU A 57 8.23 -2.13 6.64
N ALA A 58 8.65 -1.70 7.83
CA ALA A 58 7.81 -0.87 8.71
C ALA A 58 7.43 0.48 8.07
N ARG A 59 8.36 1.14 7.36
CA ARG A 59 8.06 2.38 6.65
C ARG A 59 7.19 2.17 5.42
N ALA A 60 7.32 1.04 4.72
CA ALA A 60 6.47 0.70 3.59
C ALA A 60 5.01 0.53 4.04
N ILE A 61 4.78 -0.15 5.18
CA ILE A 61 3.46 -0.25 5.81
C ILE A 61 2.93 1.14 6.16
N ALA A 62 3.70 1.92 6.94
CA ALA A 62 3.27 3.24 7.39
C ALA A 62 2.92 4.18 6.22
N ARG A 63 3.73 4.18 5.16
CA ARG A 63 3.47 4.98 3.94
C ARG A 63 2.26 4.49 3.16
N THR A 64 2.07 3.18 3.07
CA THR A 64 0.88 2.62 2.40
C THR A 64 -0.38 2.98 3.17
N ALA A 65 -0.36 2.84 4.50
CA ALA A 65 -1.47 3.20 5.37
C ALA A 65 -1.78 4.71 5.31
N GLU A 66 -0.76 5.57 5.34
CA GLU A 66 -0.90 7.03 5.17
C GLU A 66 -1.62 7.38 3.87
N VAL A 67 -1.25 6.74 2.76
CA VAL A 67 -1.89 6.94 1.45
C VAL A 67 -3.33 6.44 1.46
N LEU A 68 -3.58 5.24 2.00
CA LEU A 68 -4.93 4.66 2.11
C LEU A 68 -5.86 5.57 2.91
N ARG A 69 -5.43 6.06 4.08
CA ARG A 69 -6.19 7.05 4.87
C ARG A 69 -6.46 8.33 4.08
N ALA A 70 -5.46 8.81 3.34
CA ALA A 70 -5.59 10.03 2.56
C ALA A 70 -6.56 9.93 1.37
N ILE A 71 -6.90 8.71 0.94
CA ILE A 71 -7.93 8.43 -0.09
C ILE A 71 -9.26 7.95 0.51
N GLY A 72 -9.41 8.01 1.84
CA GLY A 72 -10.63 7.66 2.56
C GLY A 72 -10.79 6.17 2.91
N LEU A 73 -9.73 5.37 2.77
CA LEU A 73 -9.72 3.93 3.05
C LEU A 73 -9.07 3.65 4.40
N GLN A 74 -9.75 4.11 5.45
CA GLN A 74 -9.24 4.04 6.81
C GLN A 74 -9.23 2.61 7.35
N ASP A 75 -10.27 1.81 7.08
CA ASP A 75 -10.36 0.42 7.52
C ASP A 75 -9.24 -0.45 6.91
N GLU A 76 -8.94 -0.26 5.63
CA GLU A 76 -7.83 -0.92 4.93
C GLU A 76 -6.47 -0.51 5.48
N ALA A 77 -6.30 0.78 5.80
CA ALA A 77 -5.08 1.28 6.42
C ALA A 77 -4.86 0.68 7.82
N ASP A 78 -5.92 0.64 8.63
CA ASP A 78 -5.88 0.07 9.98
C ASP A 78 -5.61 -1.44 9.92
N SER A 79 -6.28 -2.15 9.00
CA SER A 79 -6.05 -3.58 8.74
C SER A 79 -4.59 -3.87 8.35
N LEU A 80 -3.98 -2.98 7.56
CA LEU A 80 -2.59 -3.12 7.14
C LEU A 80 -1.60 -2.93 8.31
N GLU A 81 -1.86 -1.97 9.19
CA GLU A 81 -1.01 -1.67 10.36
C GLU A 81 -1.22 -2.64 11.52
N GLN A 82 -2.45 -3.09 11.75
CA GLN A 82 -2.78 -4.07 12.78
C GLN A 82 -2.28 -5.48 12.47
N GLY A 83 -2.00 -5.77 11.20
CA GLY A 83 -1.14 -6.86 10.76
C GLY A 83 -1.27 -8.16 11.57
N GLU A 84 -2.39 -8.88 11.42
CA GLU A 84 -2.72 -10.07 12.22
C GLU A 84 -2.52 -9.87 13.72
N ASN A 85 -3.42 -9.12 14.35
CA ASN A 85 -3.87 -9.51 15.67
C ASN A 85 -4.86 -10.68 15.47
N ASP A 86 -4.34 -11.88 15.21
CA ASP A 86 -5.11 -13.11 15.38
C ASP A 86 -5.47 -13.21 16.87
N ARG A 87 -6.58 -12.58 17.24
CA ARG A 87 -7.33 -12.88 18.44
C ARG A 87 -8.16 -14.12 18.14
N LYS A 88 -7.63 -15.30 18.42
CA LYS A 88 -8.27 -16.29 19.32
C LYS A 88 -7.43 -17.53 19.56
#